data_AF-A0A2J6I521-F1
#
_entry.id   AF-A0A2J6I521-F1
#
_cell.length_a   1.000
_cell.length_b   1.000
_cell.length_c   1.000
_cell.angle_alpha   90.00
_cell.angle_beta   90.00
_cell.angle_gamma   90.00
#
_symmetry.space_group_name_H-M   'P 1'
#
loop_
_entity.id
_entity.type
_entity.pdbx_description
1 polymer ?
#
loop_
_entity_poly.entity_id
_entity_poly.type
_entity_poly.pdbx_seq_one_letter_code
_entity_poly.pdbx_strand_id
1 'polypeptide(L)'
;MTDIVTYVVVFGLLIAGVIVYQVRYGKPRPHWLSHQVFPDLKLWILVEKKDGKHKFLIIRTQQDNNIKTYTPFVELINTSREKLKVEIPNINPQISKTPENKTTFEYKYDFATFSKVLKNNYFKFSTFKISVENNKGQMYKSH
;
A
#
# COMPACT_ATOMS: atom_id res chain seq x y z
N MET A 1 -31.57 -41.14 -16.23
CA MET A 1 -31.45 -40.88 -14.77
C MET A 1 -30.02 -40.58 -14.38
N THR A 2 -29.03 -41.35 -14.86
CA THR A 2 -27.58 -41.10 -14.72
C THR A 2 -27.14 -39.72 -15.19
N ASP A 3 -27.65 -39.21 -16.32
CA ASP A 3 -27.25 -37.90 -16.83
C ASP A 3 -27.64 -36.75 -15.90
N ILE A 4 -28.82 -36.81 -15.29
CA ILE A 4 -29.30 -35.80 -14.33
C ILE A 4 -28.38 -35.77 -13.11
N VAL A 5 -27.97 -36.94 -12.60
CA VAL A 5 -27.02 -37.04 -11.49
C VAL A 5 -25.66 -36.44 -11.87
N THR A 6 -25.16 -36.75 -13.07
CA THR A 6 -23.91 -36.18 -13.59
C THR A 6 -23.98 -34.65 -13.70
N TYR A 7 -25.08 -34.11 -14.23
CA TYR A 7 -25.29 -32.65 -14.32
C TYR A 7 -25.32 -31.98 -12.94
N VAL A 8 -26.00 -32.59 -11.96
CA VAL A 8 -26.04 -32.08 -10.59
C VAL A 8 -24.64 -32.09 -9.95
N VAL A 9 -23.86 -33.14 -10.17
CA VAL A 9 -22.49 -33.24 -9.65
C VAL A 9 -21.57 -32.20 -10.30
N VAL A 10 -21.61 -32.05 -11.62
CA VAL A 10 -20.80 -31.06 -12.35
C VAL A 10 -21.18 -29.64 -11.94
N PHE A 11 -22.47 -29.35 -11.79
CA PHE A 11 -22.95 -28.04 -11.35
C PHE A 11 -22.53 -27.73 -9.91
N GLY A 12 -22.60 -28.73 -9.01
CA GLY A 12 -22.09 -28.62 -7.65
C GLY A 12 -20.59 -28.32 -7.60
N LEU A 13 -19.79 -28.98 -8.44
CA LEU A 13 -18.35 -28.71 -8.57
C LEU A 13 -18.06 -27.29 -9.07
N LEU A 14 -18.83 -26.79 -10.03
CA LEU A 14 -18.70 -25.41 -10.52
C LEU A 14 -19.01 -24.39 -9.41
N ILE A 15 -20.11 -24.58 -8.66
CA ILE A 15 -20.46 -23.71 -7.52
C ILE A 15 -19.36 -23.74 -6.47
N ALA A 16 -18.89 -24.92 -6.08
CA ALA A 16 -17.80 -25.07 -5.11
C ALA A 16 -16.53 -24.36 -5.59
N GLY A 17 -16.20 -24.48 -6.88
CA GLY A 17 -15.07 -23.76 -7.51
C GLY A 17 -15.21 -22.24 -7.38
N VAL A 18 -16.40 -21.69 -7.66
CA VAL A 18 -16.67 -20.25 -7.54
C VAL A 18 -16.56 -19.78 -6.08
N ILE A 19 -17.09 -20.55 -5.12
CA ILE A 19 -17.01 -20.22 -3.70
C ILE A 19 -15.55 -20.20 -3.24
N VAL A 20 -14.77 -21.24 -3.56
CA VAL A 20 -13.35 -21.32 -3.19
C VAL A 20 -12.57 -20.15 -3.79
N TYR A 21 -12.85 -19.81 -5.05
CA TYR A 21 -12.24 -18.65 -5.70
C TYR A 21 -12.57 -17.34 -4.95
N GLN A 22 -13.84 -17.07 -4.64
CA GLN A 22 -14.23 -15.87 -3.91
C GLN A 22 -13.63 -15.81 -2.50
N VAL A 23 -13.59 -16.93 -1.77
CA VAL A 23 -13.00 -16.99 -0.44
C VAL A 23 -11.49 -16.73 -0.48
N ARG A 24 -10.81 -17.25 -1.52
CA ARG A 24 -9.35 -17.08 -1.66
C ARG A 24 -8.97 -15.66 -2.07
N TYR A 25 -9.69 -15.04 -3.01
CA TYR A 25 -9.31 -13.76 -3.62
C TYR A 25 -10.09 -12.53 -3.12
N GLY A 26 -11.22 -12.73 -2.44
CA GLY A 26 -12.05 -11.64 -1.92
C GLY A 26 -11.52 -10.99 -0.64
N LYS A 27 -10.65 -11.69 0.10
CA LYS A 27 -10.03 -11.13 1.31
C LYS A 27 -8.90 -10.15 0.95
N PRO A 28 -8.88 -8.93 1.50
CA PRO A 28 -7.79 -7.99 1.28
C PRO A 28 -6.50 -8.55 1.85
N ARG A 29 -5.43 -8.53 1.06
CA ARG A 29 -4.11 -9.01 1.47
C ARG A 29 -3.08 -7.90 1.28
N PRO A 30 -2.48 -7.36 2.35
CA PRO A 30 -1.37 -6.43 2.24
C PRO A 30 -0.10 -7.19 1.85
N HIS A 31 0.55 -6.76 0.77
CA HIS A 31 1.85 -7.24 0.32
C HIS A 31 2.91 -6.18 0.60
N TRP A 32 4.07 -6.61 1.06
CA TRP A 32 5.16 -5.72 1.45
C TRP A 32 5.97 -5.38 0.21
N LEU A 33 6.06 -4.09 -0.13
CA LEU A 33 6.91 -3.61 -1.23
C LEU A 33 8.29 -3.21 -0.72
N SER A 34 8.34 -2.53 0.42
CA SER A 34 9.58 -2.08 1.05
C SER A 34 9.42 -2.05 2.55
N HIS A 35 10.49 -2.39 3.26
CA HIS A 35 10.61 -2.25 4.69
C HIS A 35 11.98 -1.63 5.00
N GLN A 36 11.98 -0.52 5.74
CA GLN A 36 13.19 0.18 6.14
C GLN A 36 13.12 0.44 7.65
N VAL A 37 14.21 0.15 8.35
CA VAL A 37 14.34 0.37 9.79
C VAL A 37 15.37 1.46 10.01
N PHE A 38 14.92 2.57 10.57
CA PHE A 38 15.75 3.68 11.00
C PHE A 38 15.84 3.71 12.52
N PRO A 39 16.81 4.43 13.11
CA PRO A 39 16.97 4.50 14.55
C PRO A 39 15.72 4.97 15.31
N ASP A 40 14.92 5.86 14.72
CA ASP A 40 13.74 6.45 15.35
C ASP A 40 12.42 6.20 14.62
N LEU A 41 12.45 5.40 13.55
CA LEU A 41 11.29 5.14 12.70
C LEU A 41 11.42 3.80 11.97
N LYS A 42 10.34 3.03 11.92
CA LYS A 42 10.19 1.95 10.95
C LYS A 42 9.21 2.37 9.86
N LEU A 43 9.60 2.21 8.61
CA LEU A 43 8.81 2.56 7.43
C LEU A 43 8.48 1.29 6.64
N TRP A 44 7.19 1.08 6.39
CA TRP A 44 6.69 0.06 5.48
C TRP A 44 5.90 0.67 4.36
N ILE A 45 6.18 0.20 3.16
CA ILE A 45 5.34 0.43 1.99
C ILE A 45 4.66 -0.88 1.68
N LEU A 46 3.33 -0.89 1.72
CA LEU A 46 2.53 -2.06 1.39
C LEU A 46 1.56 -1.77 0.25
N VAL A 47 1.19 -2.80 -0.50
CA VAL A 47 0.08 -2.75 -1.46
C VAL A 47 -0.96 -3.79 -1.07
N GLU A 48 -2.18 -3.33 -0.82
CA GLU A 48 -3.32 -4.18 -0.57
C GLU A 48 -3.91 -4.64 -1.90
N LYS A 49 -3.94 -5.96 -2.10
CA LYS A 49 -4.67 -6.59 -3.22
C LYS A 49 -6.06 -7.02 -2.75
N LYS A 50 -7.07 -6.76 -3.58
CA LYS A 50 -8.43 -7.29 -3.43
C LYS A 50 -8.98 -7.66 -4.80
N ASP A 51 -9.65 -8.81 -4.92
CA ASP A 51 -10.24 -9.28 -6.18
C ASP A 51 -9.23 -9.34 -7.34
N GLY A 52 -7.98 -9.72 -7.01
CA GLY A 52 -6.87 -9.81 -7.97
C GLY A 52 -6.26 -8.47 -8.40
N LYS A 53 -6.78 -7.32 -7.94
CA LYS A 53 -6.30 -5.98 -8.32
C LYS A 53 -5.60 -5.27 -7.16
N HIS A 54 -4.63 -4.41 -7.47
CA HIS A 54 -4.08 -3.46 -6.50
C HIS A 54 -5.17 -2.46 -6.13
N LYS A 55 -5.56 -2.44 -4.86
CA LYS A 55 -6.63 -1.58 -4.38
C LYS A 55 -6.07 -0.38 -3.62
N PHE A 56 -5.14 -0.61 -2.70
CA PHE A 56 -4.55 0.46 -1.93
C PHE A 56 -3.03 0.38 -1.86
N LEU A 57 -2.39 1.54 -1.88
CA LEU A 57 -1.01 1.72 -1.41
C LEU A 57 -1.10 2.16 0.06
N ILE A 58 -0.40 1.46 0.94
CA ILE A 58 -0.38 1.76 2.37
C ILE A 58 1.04 2.17 2.73
N ILE A 59 1.20 3.39 3.24
CA ILE A 59 2.44 3.88 3.82
C ILE A 59 2.25 3.78 5.33
N ARG A 60 3.02 2.91 5.99
CA ARG A 60 2.96 2.71 7.43
C ARG A 60 4.25 3.20 8.06
N THR A 61 4.13 4.00 9.11
CA THR A 61 5.26 4.38 9.97
C THR A 61 5.00 3.93 11.40
N GLN A 62 6.02 3.42 12.08
CA GLN A 62 5.96 3.06 13.50
C GLN A 62 7.12 3.73 14.22
N GLN A 63 6.84 4.34 15.38
CA GLN A 63 7.84 5.00 16.20
C GLN A 63 7.61 4.76 17.69
N ASP A 64 8.68 4.91 18.47
CA ASP A 64 8.66 4.77 19.91
C ASP A 64 8.26 6.09 20.58
N ASN A 65 7.17 6.06 21.36
CA ASN A 65 6.67 7.04 22.35
C ASN A 65 6.54 8.54 22.02
N ASN A 66 7.24 9.08 21.02
CA ASN A 66 7.16 10.47 20.62
C ASN A 66 6.21 10.59 19.42
N ILE A 67 5.12 11.35 19.57
CA ILE A 67 4.19 11.63 18.47
C ILE A 67 4.86 12.63 17.53
N LYS A 68 5.74 12.15 16.63
CA LYS A 68 6.14 12.92 15.45
C LYS A 68 5.16 12.60 14.33
N THR A 69 4.44 13.59 13.85
CA THR A 69 3.67 13.43 12.60
C THR A 69 4.66 13.40 11.45
N TYR A 70 4.50 12.44 10.55
CA TYR A 70 5.27 12.40 9.32
C TYR A 70 4.34 12.69 8.14
N THR A 71 4.83 13.44 7.17
CA THR A 71 4.07 13.72 5.95
C THR A 71 4.64 12.87 4.83
N PRO A 72 3.88 11.88 4.31
CA PRO A 72 4.32 11.09 3.17
C PRO A 72 4.28 11.89 1.86
N PHE A 73 5.26 11.65 1.01
CA PHE A 73 5.36 12.19 -0.35
C PHE A 73 6.09 11.21 -1.27
N VAL A 74 6.02 11.47 -2.57
CA VAL A 74 6.76 10.72 -3.58
C VAL A 74 7.87 11.59 -4.15
N GLU A 75 9.07 11.05 -4.19
CA GLU A 75 10.19 11.62 -4.94
C GLU A 75 10.25 10.96 -6.31
N LEU A 76 10.03 11.73 -7.36
CA LEU A 76 10.23 11.29 -8.74
C LEU A 76 11.65 11.63 -9.16
N ILE A 77 12.36 10.65 -9.73
CA ILE A 77 13.78 10.77 -10.07
C ILE A 77 13.94 10.48 -11.56
N ASN A 78 14.50 11.44 -12.30
CA ASN A 78 14.79 11.25 -13.72
C ASN A 78 16.17 10.62 -13.95
N THR A 79 16.48 10.36 -15.22
CA THR A 79 17.77 9.80 -15.66
C THR A 79 18.96 10.69 -15.29
N SER A 80 18.75 12.01 -15.25
CA SER A 80 19.74 13.01 -14.84
C SER A 80 19.86 13.16 -13.31
N ARG A 81 19.20 12.30 -12.52
CA ARG A 81 19.15 12.32 -11.04
C ARG A 81 18.48 13.55 -10.43
N GLU A 82 17.81 14.38 -11.23
CA GLU A 82 16.95 15.46 -10.72
C GLU A 82 15.75 14.87 -9.99
N LYS A 83 15.31 15.56 -8.94
CA LYS A 83 14.27 15.08 -8.04
C LYS A 83 13.11 16.05 -8.03
N LEU A 84 11.91 15.53 -8.25
CA LEU A 84 10.67 16.27 -8.06
C LEU A 84 9.90 15.67 -6.87
N LYS A 85 9.63 16.51 -5.87
CA LYS A 85 8.75 16.16 -4.75
C LYS A 85 7.30 16.32 -5.20
N VAL A 86 6.53 15.24 -5.11
CA VAL A 86 5.11 15.21 -5.41
C VAL A 86 4.36 14.83 -4.14
N GLU A 87 3.52 15.73 -3.66
CA GLU A 87 2.66 15.48 -2.53
C GLU A 87 1.55 14.51 -2.92
N ILE A 88 1.26 13.55 -2.04
CA ILE A 88 0.14 12.64 -2.25
C ILE A 88 -1.09 13.29 -1.62
N PRO A 89 -2.15 13.58 -2.38
CA PRO A 89 -3.30 14.30 -1.85
C PRO A 89 -3.94 13.59 -0.65
N ASN A 90 -4.12 14.37 0.41
CA ASN A 90 -5.26 14.31 1.34
C ASN A 90 -5.56 12.95 1.99
N ILE A 91 -4.80 12.55 3.01
CA ILE A 91 -5.19 11.45 3.91
C ILE A 91 -4.80 11.77 5.35
N ASN A 92 -5.82 11.82 6.22
CA ASN A 92 -5.60 11.76 7.65
C ASN A 92 -5.06 10.36 8.02
N PRO A 93 -3.93 10.25 8.71
CA PRO A 93 -3.40 8.96 9.10
C PRO A 93 -4.37 8.25 10.04
N GLN A 94 -4.53 6.95 9.85
CA GLN A 94 -5.10 6.09 10.87
C GLN A 94 -4.03 5.85 11.92
N ILE A 95 -4.31 6.30 13.15
CA ILE A 95 -3.38 6.18 14.27
C ILE A 95 -3.78 4.96 15.09
N SER A 96 -2.84 4.04 15.28
CA SER A 96 -3.02 2.91 16.19
C SER A 96 -1.88 2.85 17.19
N LYS A 97 -2.22 2.59 18.45
CA LYS A 97 -1.24 2.31 19.50
C LYS A 97 -1.08 0.81 19.62
N THR A 98 0.16 0.35 19.53
CA THR A 98 0.50 -1.06 19.77
C THR A 98 0.71 -1.31 21.27
N PRO A 99 0.60 -2.56 21.75
CA PRO A 99 0.75 -2.92 23.16
C PRO A 99 2.10 -2.48 23.77
N GLU A 100 3.13 -2.35 22.93
CA GLU A 100 4.50 -1.96 23.31
C GLU A 100 4.70 -0.42 23.38
N ASN A 101 3.62 0.36 23.54
CA ASN A 101 3.63 1.83 23.49
C ASN A 101 4.19 2.45 22.18
N LYS A 102 4.26 1.68 21.10
CA LYS A 102 4.66 2.22 19.80
C LYS A 102 3.44 2.80 19.11
N THR A 103 3.62 3.99 18.54
CA THR A 103 2.58 4.65 17.75
C THR A 103 2.78 4.31 16.29
N THR A 104 1.74 3.78 15.66
CA THR A 104 1.73 3.43 14.24
C THR A 104 0.80 4.39 13.50
N PHE A 105 1.29 4.99 12.42
CA PHE A 105 0.51 5.80 11.51
C PHE A 105 0.38 5.05 10.19
N GLU A 106 -0.84 4.91 9.70
CA GLU A 106 -1.12 4.30 8.40
C GLU A 106 -1.82 5.30 7.48
N TYR A 107 -1.21 5.52 6.32
CA TYR A 107 -1.76 6.33 5.25
C TYR A 107 -2.18 5.39 4.12
N LYS A 108 -3.49 5.28 3.88
CA LYS A 108 -4.06 4.30 2.95
C LYS A 108 -4.60 4.97 1.69
N TYR A 109 -3.82 4.96 0.62
CA TYR A 109 -4.12 5.61 -0.65
C TYR A 109 -4.79 4.66 -1.64
N ASP A 110 -5.83 5.14 -2.33
CA ASP A 110 -6.35 4.43 -3.49
C ASP A 110 -5.27 4.30 -4.58
N PHE A 111 -5.02 3.07 -5.03
CA PHE A 111 -3.93 2.79 -5.94
C PHE A 111 -4.15 3.44 -7.32
N ALA A 112 -5.41 3.59 -7.77
CA ALA A 112 -5.69 4.24 -9.04
C ALA A 112 -5.40 5.74 -8.97
N THR A 113 -5.72 6.39 -7.84
CA THR A 113 -5.36 7.79 -7.59
C THR A 113 -3.85 7.97 -7.55
N PHE A 114 -3.14 7.11 -6.82
CA PHE A 114 -1.67 7.11 -6.79
C PHE A 114 -1.07 6.94 -8.20
N SER A 115 -1.57 5.98 -8.98
CA SER A 115 -1.11 5.78 -10.36
C SER A 115 -1.39 6.97 -11.26
N LYS A 116 -2.46 7.74 -11.04
CA LYS A 116 -2.73 8.98 -11.78
C LYS A 116 -1.74 10.08 -11.41
N VAL A 117 -1.41 10.23 -10.13
CA VAL A 117 -0.39 11.20 -9.68
C VAL A 117 0.96 10.91 -10.34
N LEU A 118 1.32 9.62 -10.48
CA LEU A 118 2.53 9.21 -11.19
C LEU A 118 2.45 9.38 -12.71
N LYS A 119 1.28 9.46 -13.33
CA LYS A 119 1.14 9.54 -14.79
C LYS A 119 0.86 10.95 -15.30
N ASN A 120 0.19 11.76 -14.48
CA ASN A 120 -0.25 13.12 -14.82
C ASN A 120 0.77 14.19 -14.43
N ASN A 121 2.05 13.84 -14.39
CA ASN A 121 3.12 14.77 -14.12
C ASN A 121 3.89 15.07 -15.43
N TYR A 122 4.25 16.33 -15.67
CA TYR A 122 5.06 16.71 -16.83
C TYR A 122 6.51 16.21 -16.74
N PHE A 123 6.93 15.74 -15.55
CA PHE A 123 8.28 15.32 -15.26
C PHE A 123 8.50 13.87 -15.68
N LYS A 124 9.33 13.67 -16.72
CA LYS A 124 9.72 12.33 -17.18
C LYS A 124 10.69 11.70 -16.17
N PHE A 125 10.16 10.89 -15.26
CA PHE A 125 10.97 10.12 -14.30
C PHE A 125 11.27 8.72 -14.82
N SER A 126 12.39 8.16 -14.39
CA SER A 126 12.76 6.76 -14.63
C SER A 126 12.50 5.89 -13.40
N THR A 127 12.53 6.48 -12.21
CA THR A 127 12.25 5.78 -10.95
C THR A 127 11.57 6.72 -9.95
N PHE A 128 10.96 6.16 -8.91
CA PHE A 128 10.37 6.92 -7.83
C PHE A 128 10.68 6.27 -6.49
N LYS A 129 10.70 7.08 -5.42
CA LYS A 129 10.80 6.62 -4.04
C LYS A 129 9.66 7.20 -3.22
N ILE A 130 9.16 6.42 -2.28
CA ILE A 130 8.18 6.91 -1.31
C ILE A 130 8.96 7.34 -0.09
N SER A 131 8.74 8.58 0.34
CA SER A 131 9.47 9.20 1.43
C SER A 131 8.50 9.78 2.44
N VAL A 132 8.95 9.88 3.68
CA VAL A 132 8.21 10.54 4.76
C VAL A 132 9.11 11.58 5.40
N GLU A 133 8.56 12.75 5.70
CA GLU A 133 9.29 13.88 6.29
C GLU A 133 8.69 14.23 7.64
N ASN A 134 9.53 14.47 8.65
CA ASN A 134 9.08 14.94 9.96
C ASN A 134 9.02 16.47 10.02
N ASN A 135 8.41 17.00 11.10
CA ASN A 135 8.32 18.44 11.35
C ASN A 135 9.69 19.16 11.48
N LYS A 136 10.82 18.43 11.56
CA LYS A 136 12.17 18.97 11.59
C LYS A 136 12.88 18.93 10.22
N GLY A 137 12.18 18.52 9.16
CA GLY A 137 12.74 18.38 7.81
C GLY A 137 13.59 17.13 7.59
N GLN A 138 13.62 16.19 8.54
CA GLN A 138 14.32 14.93 8.38
C GLN A 138 13.51 13.99 7.48
N MET A 139 14.16 13.49 6.43
CA MET A 139 13.53 12.64 5.42
C MET A 139 13.94 11.17 5.58
N TYR A 140 12.96 10.28 5.52
CA TYR A 140 13.14 8.84 5.54
C TYR A 140 12.59 8.27 4.24
N LYS A 141 13.39 7.45 3.55
CA LYS A 141 13.12 7.05 2.17
C LYS A 141 12.94 5.55 2.05
N SER A 142 12.01 5.14 1.19
CA SER A 142 11.95 3.76 0.73
C SER A 142 13.17 3.41 -0.11
N HIS A 143 13.35 2.10 -0.32
CA HIS A 143 14.26 1.61 -1.35
C HIS A 143 13.86 2.18 -2.72
#